data_AF-A0A7C9DWB5-F1
#
_entry.id   AF-A0A7C9DWB5-F1
#
_cell.length_a   1.000
_cell.length_b   1.000
_cell.length_c   1.000
_cell.angle_alpha   90.00
_cell.angle_beta   90.00
_cell.angle_gamma   90.00
#
_symmetry.space_group_name_H-M   'P 1'
#
loop_
_entity.id
_entity.type
_entity.pdbx_description
1 polymer ?
#
loop_
_entity_poly.entity_id
_entity_poly.type
_entity_poly.pdbx_seq_one_letter_code
_entity_poly.pdbx_strand_id
1 'polypeptide(L)'
;AGVKFRKRKTDRFWDIKFNNGVLQIPPLFVHDGTKSLFLNLVAFEQSHLDCSHTITAYVVFMDNLINNADDVRYLHCRGIIEHWLGNDAEVAHMFNHLCQEVVFDINDSYL
;
A
#
# COMPACT_ATOMS: atom_id res chain seq x y z
N ALA A 1 7.61 -22.34 -1.05
CA ALA A 1 6.18 -22.08 -0.79
C ALA A 1 5.87 -20.67 -1.25
N GLY A 2 4.82 -20.46 -2.05
CA GLY A 2 4.47 -19.13 -2.58
C GLY A 2 3.25 -18.54 -1.87
N VAL A 3 3.25 -17.22 -1.65
CA VAL A 3 2.09 -16.49 -1.15
C VAL A 3 1.06 -16.34 -2.28
N LYS A 4 -0.22 -16.61 -1.99
CA LYS A 4 -1.33 -16.39 -2.93
C LYS A 4 -2.04 -15.10 -2.59
N PHE A 5 -2.36 -14.30 -3.60
CA PHE A 5 -3.05 -13.02 -3.41
C PHE A 5 -4.55 -13.14 -3.67
N ARG A 6 -5.38 -12.51 -2.85
CA ARG A 6 -6.84 -12.49 -3.04
C ARG A 6 -7.41 -11.12 -2.70
N LYS A 7 -8.41 -10.68 -3.47
CA LYS A 7 -9.19 -9.50 -3.14
C LYS A 7 -9.96 -9.72 -1.83
N ARG A 8 -9.96 -8.71 -0.97
CA ARG A 8 -10.72 -8.68 0.29
C ARG A 8 -11.88 -7.70 0.17
N LYS A 9 -13.07 -8.10 0.62
CA LYS A 9 -14.23 -7.21 0.69
C LYS A 9 -14.31 -6.60 2.08
N THR A 10 -14.06 -5.30 2.18
CA THR A 10 -14.07 -4.50 3.41
C THR A 10 -14.24 -3.03 3.06
N ASP A 11 -14.68 -2.23 4.01
CA ASP A 11 -14.83 -0.77 3.85
C ASP A 11 -13.54 -0.02 4.22
N ARG A 12 -12.53 -0.72 4.76
CA ARG A 12 -11.23 -0.16 5.15
C ARG A 12 -10.14 -0.57 4.16
N PHE A 13 -9.57 0.40 3.45
CA PHE A 13 -8.54 0.10 2.43
C PHE A 13 -7.25 -0.50 3.01
N TRP A 14 -6.97 -0.26 4.30
CA TRP A 14 -5.78 -0.76 5.00
C TRP A 14 -5.96 -2.13 5.69
N ASP A 15 -7.16 -2.74 5.64
CA ASP A 15 -7.44 -3.98 6.38
C ASP A 15 -7.00 -5.23 5.58
N ILE A 16 -5.70 -5.52 5.68
CA ILE A 16 -5.01 -6.65 5.07
C ILE A 16 -5.03 -7.87 6.01
N LYS A 17 -5.25 -9.06 5.46
CA LYS A 17 -5.22 -10.32 6.24
C LYS A 17 -4.36 -11.38 5.59
N PHE A 18 -3.46 -11.98 6.36
CA PHE A 18 -2.71 -13.16 5.95
C PHE A 18 -3.23 -14.39 6.70
N ASN A 19 -3.67 -15.42 5.97
CA ASN A 19 -4.10 -16.69 6.56
C ASN A 19 -3.80 -17.85 5.61
N ASN A 20 -3.20 -18.92 6.12
CA ASN A 20 -2.91 -20.16 5.39
C ASN A 20 -2.19 -19.93 4.04
N GLY A 21 -1.20 -19.03 4.03
CA GLY A 21 -0.44 -18.70 2.81
C GLY A 21 -1.20 -17.82 1.79
N VAL A 22 -2.38 -17.31 2.15
CA VAL A 22 -3.17 -16.40 1.33
C VAL A 22 -3.14 -15.00 1.95
N LEU A 23 -2.61 -14.05 1.19
CA LEU A 23 -2.61 -12.63 1.49
C LEU A 23 -3.84 -11.97 0.85
N GLN A 24 -4.72 -11.46 1.70
CA GLN A 24 -5.99 -10.85 1.31
C GLN A 24 -5.88 -9.33 1.43
N ILE A 25 -5.96 -8.64 0.31
CA ILE A 25 -5.75 -7.19 0.22
C ILE A 25 -7.05 -6.55 -0.30
N PRO A 26 -7.56 -5.48 0.34
CA PRO A 26 -8.66 -4.69 -0.19
C PRO A 26 -8.29 -4.07 -1.55
N PRO A 27 -9.26 -3.90 -2.47
CA PRO A 27 -8.99 -3.20 -3.72
C PRO A 27 -8.59 -1.75 -3.43
N LEU A 28 -7.53 -1.28 -4.10
CA LEU A 28 -7.10 0.11 -4.08
C LEU A 28 -7.22 0.70 -5.48
N PHE A 29 -7.83 1.88 -5.55
CA PHE A 29 -7.93 2.66 -6.77
C PHE A 29 -6.90 3.79 -6.76
N VAL A 30 -5.99 3.78 -7.75
CA VAL A 30 -4.86 4.70 -7.85
C VAL A 30 -5.08 5.73 -8.95
N HIS A 31 -4.96 7.00 -8.59
CA HIS A 31 -5.04 8.16 -9.49
C HIS A 31 -4.04 9.23 -9.05
N ASP A 32 -3.94 10.35 -9.79
CA ASP A 32 -2.93 11.40 -9.54
C ASP A 32 -2.97 11.99 -8.12
N GLY A 33 -4.13 11.94 -7.45
CA GLY A 33 -4.30 12.46 -6.09
C GLY A 33 -3.95 11.45 -4.99
N THR A 34 -3.76 10.17 -5.33
CA THR A 34 -3.50 9.10 -4.37
C THR A 34 -2.19 9.33 -3.62
N LYS A 35 -1.14 9.79 -4.31
CA LYS A 35 0.14 10.13 -3.67
C LYS A 35 -0.04 11.19 -2.57
N SER A 36 -0.64 12.33 -2.93
CA SER A 36 -0.84 13.45 -1.99
C SER A 36 -1.74 13.06 -0.82
N LEU A 37 -2.76 12.23 -1.06
CA LEU A 37 -3.62 11.71 0.01
C LEU A 37 -2.80 10.89 1.03
N PHE A 38 -1.99 9.94 0.58
CA PHE A 38 -1.19 9.11 1.48
C PHE A 38 -0.17 9.94 2.25
N LEU A 39 0.54 10.87 1.60
CA LEU A 39 1.50 11.74 2.29
C LEU A 39 0.82 12.59 3.37
N ASN A 40 -0.35 13.16 3.08
CA ASN A 40 -1.11 13.94 4.05
C ASN A 40 -1.58 13.08 5.24
N LEU A 41 -2.00 11.84 4.98
CA LEU A 41 -2.41 10.92 6.04
C LEU A 41 -1.22 10.49 6.90
N VAL A 42 -0.06 10.20 6.31
CA VAL A 42 1.16 9.86 7.05
C VAL A 42 1.65 11.06 7.86
N ALA A 43 1.67 12.27 7.28
CA ALA A 43 2.00 13.49 8.01
C ALA A 43 1.04 13.75 9.18
N PHE A 44 -0.25 13.45 8.99
CA PHE A 44 -1.25 13.51 10.07
C PHE A 44 -0.94 12.51 11.20
N GLU A 45 -0.62 11.26 10.87
CA GLU A 45 -0.21 10.26 11.86
C GLU A 45 1.06 10.67 12.60
N GLN A 46 2.09 11.16 11.89
CA GLN A 46 3.38 11.53 12.47
C GLN A 46 3.34 12.82 13.30
N SER A 47 2.36 13.70 13.06
CA SER A 47 2.21 14.95 13.81
C SER A 47 1.44 14.78 15.14
N HIS A 48 0.85 13.61 15.39
CA HIS A 48 0.03 13.34 16.56
C HIS A 48 0.55 12.11 17.31
N LEU A 49 1.12 12.33 18.50
CA LEU A 49 1.72 11.28 19.34
C LEU A 49 0.75 10.15 19.74
N ASP A 50 -0.56 10.45 19.79
CA ASP A 50 -1.60 9.48 20.18
C ASP A 50 -2.27 8.79 18.96
N CYS A 51 -1.79 9.03 17.73
CA CYS A 51 -2.35 8.43 16.54
C CYS A 51 -1.72 7.07 16.24
N SER A 52 -2.52 6.12 15.74
CA SER A 52 -1.97 4.83 15.30
C SER A 52 -1.14 5.02 14.03
N HIS A 53 -0.02 4.29 13.87
CA HIS A 53 0.78 4.27 12.63
C HIS A 53 0.20 3.36 11.54
N THR A 54 -1.13 3.26 11.44
CA THR A 54 -1.79 2.26 10.60
C THR A 54 -1.61 2.56 9.11
N ILE A 55 -1.74 3.82 8.70
CA ILE A 55 -1.55 4.26 7.33
C ILE A 55 -0.08 4.20 6.95
N THR A 56 0.81 4.61 7.85
CA THR A 56 2.25 4.53 7.64
C THR A 56 2.69 3.07 7.40
N ALA A 57 2.25 2.14 8.25
CA ALA A 57 2.53 0.71 8.07
C ALA A 57 1.92 0.17 6.77
N TYR A 58 0.73 0.62 6.38
CA TYR A 58 0.11 0.24 5.11
C TYR A 58 0.91 0.72 3.89
N VAL A 59 1.36 1.98 3.90
CA VAL A 59 2.16 2.55 2.80
C VAL A 59 3.47 1.78 2.64
N VAL A 60 4.18 1.54 3.75
CA VAL A 60 5.43 0.75 3.77
C VAL A 60 5.18 -0.69 3.30
N PHE A 61 4.06 -1.30 3.69
CA PHE A 61 3.70 -2.64 3.23
C PHE A 61 3.46 -2.68 1.71
N MET A 62 2.72 -1.72 1.17
CA MET A 62 2.42 -1.66 -0.26
C MET A 62 3.66 -1.34 -1.09
N ASP A 63 4.56 -0.51 -0.60
CA ASP A 63 5.87 -0.23 -1.19
C ASP A 63 6.71 -1.52 -1.31
N ASN A 64 6.88 -2.26 -0.22
CA ASN A 64 7.59 -3.54 -0.24
C ASN A 64 6.96 -4.58 -1.17
N LEU A 65 5.64 -4.50 -1.38
CA LEU A 65 4.91 -5.39 -2.27
C LEU A 65 5.05 -5.00 -3.75
N ILE A 66 5.27 -3.72 -4.05
CA ILE A 66 5.22 -3.15 -5.40
C ILE A 66 6.55 -2.46 -5.71
N ASN A 67 7.53 -3.22 -6.20
CA ASN A 67 8.84 -2.66 -6.55
C ASN A 67 8.92 -2.27 -8.03
N ASN A 68 8.19 -2.99 -8.89
CA ASN A 68 8.24 -2.81 -10.34
C ASN A 68 6.86 -2.94 -11.01
N ALA A 69 6.82 -2.68 -12.32
CA ALA A 69 5.59 -2.73 -13.11
C ALA A 69 4.95 -4.13 -13.19
N ASP A 70 5.74 -5.21 -13.14
CA ASP A 70 5.20 -6.57 -13.15
C ASP A 70 4.44 -6.89 -11.85
N ASP A 71 4.88 -6.34 -10.72
CA ASP A 71 4.18 -6.48 -9.43
C ASP A 71 2.81 -5.80 -9.51
N VAL A 72 2.77 -4.56 -10.05
CA VAL A 72 1.51 -3.82 -10.28
C VAL A 72 0.61 -4.61 -11.22
N ARG A 73 1.13 -5.07 -12.35
CA ARG A 73 0.38 -5.83 -13.35
C ARG A 73 -0.22 -7.10 -12.75
N TYR A 74 0.54 -7.81 -11.92
CA TYR A 74 0.06 -9.00 -11.24
C TYR A 74 -1.10 -8.71 -10.26
N LEU A 75 -0.99 -7.63 -9.49
CA LEU A 75 -2.05 -7.19 -8.57
C LEU A 75 -3.27 -6.63 -9.32
N HIS A 76 -3.05 -5.98 -10.45
CA HIS A 76 -4.07 -5.46 -11.34
C HIS A 76 -4.90 -6.60 -11.97
N CYS A 77 -4.25 -7.65 -12.48
CA CYS A 77 -4.93 -8.85 -12.97
C CYS A 77 -5.79 -9.56 -11.89
N ARG A 78 -5.51 -9.32 -10.60
CA ARG A 78 -6.29 -9.86 -9.47
C ARG A 78 -7.37 -8.90 -8.97
N GLY A 79 -7.50 -7.71 -9.57
CA GLY A 79 -8.43 -6.65 -9.16
C GLY A 79 -8.14 -6.11 -7.76
N ILE A 80 -6.88 -6.21 -7.33
CA ILE A 80 -6.39 -5.65 -6.06
C ILE A 80 -5.94 -4.21 -6.27
N ILE A 81 -5.29 -3.92 -7.40
CA ILE A 81 -4.98 -2.56 -7.83
C ILE A 81 -5.80 -2.26 -9.07
N GLU A 82 -6.44 -1.12 -9.10
CA GLU A 82 -7.03 -0.51 -10.29
C GLU A 82 -6.42 0.88 -10.40
N HIS A 83 -6.04 1.35 -11.60
CA HIS A 83 -5.44 2.67 -11.74
C HIS A 83 -5.88 3.40 -12.99
N TRP A 84 -5.83 4.74 -12.94
CA TRP A 84 -6.00 5.63 -14.10
C TRP A 84 -4.72 6.36 -14.50
N LEU A 85 -3.57 5.94 -13.96
CA LEU A 85 -2.26 6.39 -14.43
C LEU A 85 -1.94 5.85 -15.84
N GLY A 86 -0.93 6.43 -16.49
CA GLY A 86 -0.59 6.14 -17.88
C GLY A 86 -0.09 4.70 -18.11
N ASN A 87 0.59 4.11 -17.12
CA ASN A 87 1.06 2.73 -17.17
C ASN A 87 1.33 2.14 -15.77
N ASP A 88 1.53 0.82 -15.71
CA ASP A 88 1.85 0.09 -14.47
C ASP A 88 3.14 0.59 -13.79
N ALA A 89 4.13 1.06 -14.55
CA ALA A 89 5.39 1.55 -14.00
C ALA A 89 5.23 2.88 -13.25
N GLU A 90 4.28 3.73 -13.65
CA GLU A 90 3.96 4.96 -12.92
C GLU A 90 3.36 4.67 -11.54
N VAL A 91 2.54 3.62 -11.42
CA VAL A 91 2.01 3.16 -10.12
C VAL A 91 3.16 2.68 -9.23
N ALA A 92 4.05 1.84 -9.76
CA ALA A 92 5.22 1.37 -9.00
C ALA A 92 6.12 2.53 -8.56
N HIS A 93 6.40 3.47 -9.46
CA HIS A 93 7.19 4.66 -9.15
C HIS A 93 6.51 5.54 -8.07
N MET A 94 5.18 5.67 -8.10
CA MET A 94 4.45 6.41 -7.07
C MET A 94 4.65 5.82 -5.67
N PHE A 95 4.52 4.49 -5.51
CA PHE A 95 4.72 3.81 -4.23
C PHE A 95 6.18 3.87 -3.75
N ASN A 96 7.13 3.59 -4.64
CA ASN A 96 8.56 3.70 -4.35
C ASN A 96 8.95 5.11 -3.85
N HIS A 97 8.33 6.15 -4.42
CA HIS A 97 8.58 7.53 -4.01
C HIS A 97 7.88 7.89 -2.70
N LEU A 98 6.66 7.37 -2.47
CA LEU A 98 5.94 7.54 -1.20
C LEU A 98 6.82 7.11 -0.02
N CYS A 99 7.49 5.97 -0.11
CA CYS A 99 8.32 5.45 0.99
C CYS A 99 9.58 6.30 1.24
N GLN A 100 10.16 6.94 0.21
CA GLN A 100 11.30 7.86 0.38
C GLN A 100 10.94 9.12 1.18
N GLU A 101 9.68 9.56 1.09
CA GLU A 101 9.18 10.77 1.77
C GLU A 101 8.61 10.45 3.16
N VAL A 102 8.50 9.17 3.54
CA VAL A 102 7.95 8.71 4.81
C VAL A 102 9.08 8.35 5.77
N VAL A 103 9.19 9.08 6.88
CA VAL A 103 10.09 8.72 7.98
C VAL A 103 9.51 7.53 8.74
N PHE A 104 10.04 6.33 8.52
CA PHE A 104 9.62 5.11 9.21
C PHE A 104 10.75 4.57 10.09
N ASP A 105 10.55 4.55 11.41
CA ASP A 105 11.43 3.79 12.31
C ASP A 105 10.89 2.36 12.43
N ILE A 106 11.67 1.39 11.95
CA ILE A 106 11.34 -0.04 12.02
C ILE A 106 11.15 -0.48 13.48
N ASN A 107 11.77 0.20 14.44
CA ASN A 107 11.68 -0.14 15.87
C ASN A 107 10.36 0.25 16.53
N ASP A 108 9.59 1.15 15.92
CA ASP A 108 8.23 1.52 16.37
C ASP A 108 7.14 0.69 15.68
N SER A 109 7.53 -0.31 14.89
CA SER A 109 6.61 -1.16 14.16
C SER A 109 6.25 -2.44 14.92
N TYR A 110 4.98 -2.83 14.87
CA TYR A 110 4.50 -4.14 15.33
C TYR A 110 4.71 -5.27 14.27
N LEU A 111 5.46 -5.00 13.20
CA LEU A 111 5.80 -5.96 12.14
C LEU A 111 7.05 -6.77 12.49
#